data_AF-A0A968M2V9-F1
#
_entry.id   AF-A0A968M2V9-F1
#
_cell.length_a   1.000
_cell.length_b   1.000
_cell.length_c   1.000
_cell.angle_alpha   90.00
_cell.angle_beta   90.00
_cell.angle_gamma   90.00
#
_symmetry.space_group_name_H-M   'P 1'
#
loop_
_entity.id
_entity.type
_entity.pdbx_description
1 polymer ?
#
loop_
_entity_poly.entity_id
_entity_poly.type
_entity_poly.pdbx_seq_one_letter_code
_entity_poly.pdbx_strand_id
1 'polypeptide(L)'
;MNCPKCQSTHINKYGHTHYGKPRFRCQSCGRQFVEAPTRQPIDQQTRSLIDRLLLERLALAAIARIVGVSERWLQMYVNQKYYQTLKQVDVAQKKKGKLTMQLDEMWSFVGNKRFKQWIWLALDADTREIVGVYIGDRSRKSAQRLWESLPAVYRQCAVVYTDFWEAYQSVLPEKRHHAVGKETGKTSYIERFNNTVRQRVGRLVRKALSFSKKLENHIGAIWYFIHHYNALLRL
;
A
#
# COMPACT_ATOMS: atom_id res chain seq x y z
N MET A 1 -6.89 -32.54 -24.61
CA MET A 1 -6.90 -31.08 -24.35
C MET A 1 -8.05 -30.77 -23.41
N ASN A 2 -7.83 -29.97 -22.35
CA ASN A 2 -8.87 -29.60 -21.39
C ASN A 2 -9.04 -28.07 -21.36
N CYS A 3 -10.24 -27.59 -21.03
CA CYS A 3 -10.48 -26.16 -20.96
C CYS A 3 -9.67 -25.53 -19.81
N PRO A 4 -8.83 -24.51 -20.04
CA PRO A 4 -8.04 -23.89 -18.98
C PRO A 4 -8.86 -23.04 -17.98
N LYS A 5 -10.19 -22.96 -18.13
CA LYS A 5 -11.08 -22.28 -17.16
C LYS A 5 -11.85 -23.26 -16.29
N CYS A 6 -12.50 -24.26 -16.91
CA CYS A 6 -13.40 -25.18 -16.20
C CYS A 6 -12.98 -26.65 -16.31
N GLN A 7 -11.82 -26.93 -16.90
CA GLN A 7 -11.24 -28.27 -17.09
C GLN A 7 -12.08 -29.26 -17.92
N SER A 8 -13.25 -28.85 -18.43
CA SER A 8 -14.08 -29.65 -19.34
C SER A 8 -13.31 -30.12 -20.58
N THR A 9 -13.59 -31.35 -21.01
CA THR A 9 -13.09 -31.99 -22.22
C THR A 9 -13.92 -31.65 -23.47
N HIS A 10 -15.08 -31.01 -23.31
CA HIS A 10 -15.99 -30.67 -24.41
C HIS A 10 -15.46 -29.44 -25.16
N ILE A 11 -14.60 -29.65 -26.15
CA ILE A 11 -13.85 -28.61 -26.85
C ILE A 11 -13.95 -28.80 -28.37
N ASN A 12 -14.34 -27.74 -29.08
CA ASN A 12 -14.39 -27.72 -30.55
C ASN A 12 -13.37 -26.74 -31.12
N LYS A 13 -12.84 -27.03 -32.32
CA LYS A 13 -12.02 -26.08 -33.08
C LYS A 13 -12.89 -24.86 -33.48
N TYR A 14 -12.37 -23.66 -33.29
CA TYR A 14 -13.07 -22.38 -33.42
C TYR A 14 -12.20 -21.37 -34.19
N GLY A 15 -11.93 -21.68 -35.46
CA GLY A 15 -11.14 -20.85 -36.35
C GLY A 15 -9.65 -20.79 -36.00
N HIS A 16 -8.98 -19.75 -36.48
CA HIS A 16 -7.54 -19.55 -36.34
C HIS A 16 -7.24 -18.18 -35.73
N THR A 17 -6.08 -18.05 -35.09
CA THR A 17 -5.52 -16.75 -34.68
C THR A 17 -4.98 -16.00 -35.90
N HIS A 18 -4.70 -14.70 -35.76
CA HIS A 18 -4.02 -13.90 -36.78
C HIS A 18 -2.67 -14.53 -37.21
N TYR A 19 -2.01 -15.27 -36.32
CA TYR A 19 -0.76 -15.99 -36.59
C TYR A 19 -0.97 -17.43 -37.10
N GLY A 20 -2.16 -17.76 -37.59
CA GLY A 20 -2.50 -19.08 -38.15
C GLY A 20 -2.71 -20.21 -37.13
N LYS A 21 -2.37 -20.02 -35.84
CA LYS A 21 -2.56 -21.07 -34.82
C LYS A 21 -4.05 -21.43 -34.66
N PRO A 22 -4.40 -22.73 -34.58
CA PRO A 22 -5.77 -23.17 -34.37
C PRO A 22 -6.28 -22.70 -32.99
N ARG A 23 -7.48 -22.15 -32.98
CA ARG A 23 -8.19 -21.72 -31.78
C ARG A 23 -9.26 -22.74 -31.45
N PHE A 24 -9.56 -22.89 -30.18
CA PHE A 24 -10.52 -23.84 -29.64
C PHE A 24 -11.51 -23.12 -28.74
N ARG A 25 -12.74 -23.61 -28.67
CA ARG A 25 -13.80 -23.08 -27.80
C ARG A 25 -14.34 -24.21 -26.93
N CYS A 26 -14.35 -24.00 -25.62
CA CYS A 26 -15.01 -24.89 -24.68
C CYS A 26 -16.52 -24.72 -24.78
N GLN A 27 -17.24 -25.83 -24.97
CA GLN A 27 -18.70 -25.84 -25.06
C GLN A 27 -19.37 -25.66 -23.69
N SER A 28 -18.71 -26.05 -22.60
CA SER A 28 -19.29 -25.95 -21.24
C SER A 28 -19.24 -24.54 -20.66
N CYS A 29 -18.20 -23.73 -20.94
CA CYS A 29 -18.05 -22.39 -20.36
C CYS A 29 -17.87 -21.27 -21.39
N GLY A 30 -17.90 -21.60 -22.69
CA GLY A 30 -17.73 -20.66 -23.80
C GLY A 30 -16.31 -20.12 -24.01
N ARG A 31 -15.33 -20.47 -23.15
CA ARG A 31 -13.96 -19.92 -23.23
C ARG A 31 -13.28 -20.33 -24.53
N GLN A 32 -12.70 -19.36 -25.22
CA GLN A 32 -11.78 -19.57 -26.35
C GLN A 32 -10.32 -19.63 -25.88
N PHE A 33 -9.52 -20.52 -26.44
CA PHE A 33 -8.11 -20.70 -26.11
C PHE A 33 -7.33 -21.37 -27.25
N VAL A 34 -6.01 -21.50 -27.11
CA VAL A 34 -5.11 -22.21 -28.03
C VAL A 34 -4.35 -23.27 -27.21
N GLU A 35 -3.98 -24.39 -27.83
CA GLU A 35 -3.35 -25.54 -27.13
C GLU A 35 -1.98 -25.20 -26.52
N ALA A 36 -1.17 -24.42 -27.23
CA ALA A 36 0.15 -23.98 -26.81
C ALA A 36 0.27 -22.45 -27.02
N PRO A 37 -0.25 -21.63 -26.09
CA PRO A 37 -0.15 -20.18 -26.21
C PRO A 37 1.31 -19.76 -26.14
N THR A 38 1.74 -18.93 -27.10
CA THR A 38 3.11 -18.38 -27.13
C THR A 38 3.39 -17.46 -25.94
N ARG A 39 2.34 -16.90 -25.33
CA ARG A 39 2.42 -16.08 -24.12
C ARG A 39 1.64 -16.78 -23.02
N GLN A 40 2.37 -17.39 -22.09
CA GLN A 40 1.78 -17.98 -20.89
C GLN A 40 1.36 -16.88 -19.91
N PRO A 41 0.31 -17.11 -19.10
CA PRO A 41 0.03 -16.27 -17.95
C PRO A 41 1.24 -16.20 -17.03
N ILE A 42 1.53 -15.03 -16.47
CA ILE A 42 2.60 -14.88 -15.49
C ILE A 42 2.23 -15.68 -14.25
N ASP A 43 3.11 -16.60 -13.88
CA ASP A 43 2.92 -17.52 -12.75
C ASP A 43 2.95 -16.80 -11.39
N GLN A 44 2.59 -17.55 -10.35
CA GLN A 44 2.49 -17.00 -9.00
C GLN A 44 3.86 -16.67 -8.39
N GLN A 45 4.91 -17.43 -8.70
CA GLN A 45 6.25 -17.18 -8.16
C GLN A 45 6.81 -15.85 -8.67
N THR A 46 6.62 -15.59 -9.95
CA THR A 46 6.98 -14.33 -10.63
C THR A 46 6.20 -13.15 -10.05
N ARG A 47 4.90 -13.32 -9.81
CA ARG A 47 4.09 -12.29 -9.14
C ARG A 47 4.58 -12.02 -7.73
N SER A 48 4.88 -13.06 -6.95
CA SER A 48 5.42 -12.94 -5.59
C SER A 48 6.81 -12.29 -5.57
N LEU A 49 7.63 -12.47 -6.60
CA LEU A 49 8.88 -11.72 -6.76
C LEU A 49 8.61 -10.24 -7.03
N ILE A 50 7.74 -9.92 -8.00
CA ILE A 50 7.34 -8.54 -8.30
C ILE A 50 6.82 -7.84 -7.04
N ASP A 51 5.98 -8.52 -6.27
CA ASP A 51 5.38 -8.02 -5.04
C ASP A 51 6.40 -7.58 -4.00
N ARG A 52 7.51 -8.31 -3.87
CA ARG A 52 8.63 -7.95 -3.01
C ARG A 52 9.43 -6.77 -3.59
N LEU A 53 9.69 -6.80 -4.90
CA LEU A 53 10.44 -5.72 -5.58
C LEU A 53 9.71 -4.37 -5.53
N LEU A 54 8.37 -4.36 -5.48
CA LEU A 54 7.57 -3.14 -5.30
C LEU A 54 7.82 -2.43 -3.97
N LEU A 55 8.37 -3.13 -2.98
CA LEU A 55 8.67 -2.61 -1.64
C LEU A 55 10.10 -2.07 -1.52
N GLU A 56 10.90 -2.18 -2.59
CA GLU A 56 12.34 -1.90 -2.61
C GLU A 56 12.71 -0.65 -3.42
N ARG A 57 11.76 0.29 -3.59
CA ARG A 57 11.94 1.55 -4.34
C ARG A 57 12.36 1.38 -5.82
N LEU A 58 12.23 0.19 -6.39
CA LEU A 58 12.56 -0.03 -7.78
C LEU A 58 11.56 0.64 -8.73
N ALA A 59 12.06 1.25 -9.79
CA ALA A 59 11.22 1.75 -10.87
C ALA A 59 10.51 0.58 -11.56
N LEU A 60 9.26 0.78 -12.01
CA LEU A 60 8.52 -0.30 -12.69
C LEU A 60 9.25 -0.82 -13.93
N ALA A 61 9.92 0.05 -14.69
CA ALA A 61 10.77 -0.36 -15.81
C ALA A 61 11.97 -1.22 -15.36
N ALA A 62 12.56 -0.95 -14.20
CA ALA A 62 13.62 -1.78 -13.64
C ALA A 62 13.07 -3.16 -13.23
N ILE A 63 11.93 -3.20 -12.55
CA ILE A 63 11.25 -4.47 -12.20
C ILE A 63 10.92 -5.27 -13.46
N ALA A 64 10.40 -4.63 -14.50
CA ALA A 64 10.08 -5.28 -15.77
C ALA A 64 11.32 -5.93 -16.41
N ARG A 65 12.46 -5.25 -16.40
CA ARG A 65 13.74 -5.79 -16.90
C ARG A 65 14.28 -6.93 -16.03
N ILE A 66 14.27 -6.77 -14.71
CA ILE A 66 14.77 -7.78 -13.75
C ILE A 66 13.99 -9.08 -13.88
N VAL A 67 12.66 -8.98 -13.98
CA VAL A 67 11.78 -10.15 -13.97
C VAL A 67 11.51 -10.69 -15.39
N GLY A 68 11.80 -9.90 -16.43
CA GLY A 68 11.58 -10.30 -17.82
C GLY A 68 10.10 -10.22 -18.25
N VAL A 69 9.34 -9.24 -17.75
CA VAL A 69 7.91 -9.07 -18.04
C VAL A 69 7.64 -7.81 -18.85
N SER A 70 6.55 -7.80 -19.61
CA SER A 70 6.13 -6.59 -20.34
C SER A 70 5.82 -5.44 -19.37
N GLU A 71 6.39 -4.26 -19.61
CA GLU A 71 6.10 -3.05 -18.83
C GLU A 71 4.60 -2.71 -18.80
N ARG A 72 3.90 -2.90 -19.93
CA ARG A 72 2.45 -2.69 -20.02
C ARG A 72 1.69 -3.64 -19.10
N TRP A 73 2.05 -4.92 -19.13
CA TRP A 73 1.44 -5.92 -18.24
C TRP A 73 1.70 -5.59 -16.78
N LEU A 74 2.96 -5.27 -16.44
CA LEU A 74 3.35 -4.93 -15.07
C LEU A 74 2.59 -3.69 -14.57
N GLN A 75 2.48 -2.66 -15.40
CA GLN A 75 1.71 -1.46 -15.05
C GLN A 75 0.25 -1.78 -14.76
N MET A 76 -0.39 -2.63 -15.56
CA MET A 76 -1.78 -3.07 -15.31
C MET A 76 -1.88 -3.87 -14.01
N TYR A 77 -0.97 -4.83 -13.80
CA TYR A 77 -0.92 -5.64 -12.59
C TYR A 77 -0.77 -4.78 -11.33
N VAL A 78 0.17 -3.84 -11.33
CA VAL A 78 0.45 -2.95 -10.20
C VAL A 78 -0.73 -2.01 -9.92
N ASN A 79 -1.37 -1.46 -10.96
CA ASN A 79 -2.57 -0.63 -10.78
C ASN A 79 -3.69 -1.42 -10.10
N GLN A 80 -3.94 -2.65 -10.58
CA GLN A 80 -4.96 -3.51 -9.99
C GLN A 80 -4.63 -3.86 -8.54
N LYS A 81 -3.37 -4.21 -8.27
CA LYS A 81 -2.90 -4.54 -6.93
C LYS A 81 -3.12 -3.38 -5.96
N TYR A 82 -2.69 -2.17 -6.32
CA TYR A 82 -2.88 -0.97 -5.49
C TYR A 82 -4.36 -0.57 -5.32
N TYR A 83 -5.16 -0.77 -6.36
CA TYR A 83 -6.61 -0.59 -6.27
C TYR A 83 -7.24 -1.57 -5.26
N GLN A 84 -6.78 -2.82 -5.23
CA GLN A 84 -7.28 -3.86 -4.33
C GLN A 84 -6.70 -3.79 -2.91
N THR A 85 -5.55 -3.14 -2.71
CA THR A 85 -4.95 -2.96 -1.37
C THR A 85 -5.96 -2.34 -0.42
N LEU A 86 -6.20 -2.93 0.75
CA LEU A 86 -7.13 -2.39 1.73
C LEU A 86 -6.65 -1.02 2.27
N LYS A 87 -7.55 -0.05 2.46
CA LYS A 87 -7.23 1.30 2.96
C LYS A 87 -7.64 1.50 4.42
N GLN A 88 -7.39 0.48 5.22
CA GLN A 88 -7.60 0.48 6.67
C GLN A 88 -6.49 -0.33 7.30
N VAL A 89 -6.08 0.00 8.52
CA VAL A 89 -5.11 -0.82 9.26
C VAL A 89 -5.79 -2.09 9.75
N ASP A 90 -5.08 -3.21 9.64
CA ASP A 90 -5.37 -4.41 10.41
C ASP A 90 -4.44 -4.37 11.62
N VAL A 91 -4.98 -4.22 12.84
CA VAL A 91 -4.21 -4.00 14.07
C VAL A 91 -4.26 -5.26 14.92
N ALA A 92 -3.09 -5.75 15.34
CA ALA A 92 -3.01 -6.94 16.18
C ALA A 92 -3.72 -6.72 17.53
N GLN A 93 -4.24 -7.81 18.12
CA GLN A 93 -4.86 -7.73 19.44
C GLN A 93 -3.85 -7.24 20.48
N LYS A 94 -4.24 -6.22 21.25
CA LYS A 94 -3.37 -5.61 22.25
C LYS A 94 -3.55 -6.26 23.61
N LYS A 95 -2.44 -6.46 24.32
CA LYS A 95 -2.45 -6.90 25.72
C LYS A 95 -3.11 -5.82 26.58
N LYS A 96 -3.77 -6.24 27.66
CA LYS A 96 -4.27 -5.29 28.66
C LYS A 96 -3.09 -4.54 29.26
N GLY A 97 -3.16 -3.21 29.26
CA GLY A 97 -2.08 -2.38 29.77
C GLY A 97 -2.17 -0.95 29.26
N LYS A 98 -1.19 -0.14 29.67
CA LYS A 98 -1.05 1.24 29.18
C LYS A 98 -0.62 1.20 27.72
N LEU A 99 -1.39 1.84 26.86
CA LEU A 99 -1.03 2.03 25.46
C LEU A 99 -0.38 3.39 25.28
N THR A 100 0.69 3.44 24.49
CA THR A 100 1.36 4.68 24.11
C THR A 100 1.48 4.74 22.60
N MET A 101 1.16 5.89 22.01
CA MET A 101 1.28 6.11 20.57
C MET A 101 1.97 7.41 20.22
N GLN A 102 2.64 7.40 19.07
CA GLN A 102 3.31 8.54 18.46
C GLN A 102 2.60 8.89 17.15
N LEU A 103 2.21 10.15 17.00
CA LEU A 103 1.60 10.65 15.76
C LEU A 103 2.53 11.66 15.11
N ASP A 104 2.58 11.60 13.79
CA ASP A 104 3.29 12.57 12.96
C ASP A 104 2.65 12.58 11.56
N GLU A 105 2.94 13.64 10.81
CA GLU A 105 2.53 13.76 9.43
C GLU A 105 3.70 14.04 8.49
N MET A 106 3.63 13.47 7.29
CA MET A 106 4.54 13.82 6.21
C MET A 106 3.77 14.09 4.94
N TRP A 107 4.32 14.96 4.08
CA TRP A 107 3.68 15.30 2.82
C TRP A 107 4.44 14.73 1.62
N SER A 108 3.68 14.37 0.59
CA SER A 108 4.15 14.19 -0.79
C SER A 108 3.17 14.90 -1.74
N PHE A 109 3.27 14.66 -3.04
CA PHE A 109 2.41 15.25 -4.04
C PHE A 109 2.11 14.29 -5.20
N VAL A 110 1.01 14.55 -5.91
CA VAL A 110 0.59 13.79 -7.09
C VAL A 110 0.57 14.70 -8.31
N GLY A 111 1.30 14.34 -9.36
CA GLY A 111 1.47 15.14 -10.58
C GLY A 111 2.37 16.36 -10.36
N ASN A 112 1.92 17.32 -9.55
CA ASN A 112 2.67 18.54 -9.24
C ASN A 112 2.50 18.97 -7.78
N LYS A 113 3.37 19.88 -7.30
CA LYS A 113 3.44 20.31 -5.89
C LYS A 113 2.20 21.07 -5.38
N ARG A 114 1.27 21.49 -6.25
CA ARG A 114 0.00 22.10 -5.83
C ARG A 114 -0.95 21.04 -5.28
N PHE A 115 -0.88 19.81 -5.80
CA PHE A 115 -1.66 18.67 -5.32
C PHE A 115 -0.90 17.92 -4.22
N LYS A 116 -0.74 18.57 -3.07
CA LYS A 116 -0.13 17.96 -1.88
C LYS A 116 -1.03 16.87 -1.32
N GLN A 117 -0.40 15.83 -0.79
CA GLN A 117 -1.04 14.74 -0.06
C GLN A 117 -0.30 14.60 1.26
N TRP A 118 -1.01 14.83 2.36
CA TRP A 118 -0.52 14.66 3.72
C TRP A 118 -0.88 13.27 4.20
N ILE A 119 0.14 12.55 4.67
CA ILE A 119 0.08 11.19 5.18
C ILE A 119 0.20 11.33 6.69
N TRP A 120 -0.94 11.22 7.35
CA TRP A 120 -1.07 11.24 8.79
C TRP A 120 -0.94 9.82 9.31
N LEU A 121 -0.10 9.62 10.33
CA LEU A 121 0.23 8.29 10.83
C LEU A 121 0.17 8.27 12.34
N ALA A 122 -0.26 7.14 12.88
CA ALA A 122 -0.19 6.81 14.29
C ALA A 122 0.53 5.47 14.46
N LEU A 123 1.56 5.47 15.29
CA LEU A 123 2.41 4.31 15.57
C LEU A 123 2.30 3.95 17.05
N ASP A 124 2.13 2.66 17.34
CA ASP A 124 2.20 2.13 18.69
C ASP A 124 3.66 2.07 19.17
N ALA A 125 3.94 2.71 20.30
CA ALA A 125 5.30 2.92 20.79
C ALA A 125 5.96 1.68 21.39
N ASP A 126 5.22 0.60 21.65
CA ASP A 126 5.78 -0.64 22.18
C ASP A 126 6.04 -1.64 21.05
N THR A 127 5.05 -1.81 20.18
CA THR A 127 5.05 -2.80 19.09
C THR A 127 5.62 -2.29 17.77
N ARG A 128 5.77 -0.96 17.63
CA ARG A 128 6.11 -0.28 16.37
C ARG A 128 5.05 -0.37 15.27
N GLU A 129 3.93 -1.03 15.53
CA GLU A 129 2.88 -1.22 14.56
C GLU A 129 2.23 0.12 14.18
N ILE A 130 1.93 0.31 12.90
CA ILE A 130 1.10 1.42 12.45
C ILE A 130 -0.36 1.08 12.76
N VAL A 131 -0.98 1.87 13.63
CA VAL A 131 -2.32 1.62 14.17
C VAL A 131 -3.36 2.63 13.72
N GLY A 132 -2.95 3.67 12.98
CA GLY A 132 -3.84 4.65 12.37
C GLY A 132 -3.18 5.30 11.17
N VAL A 133 -3.97 5.56 10.14
CA VAL A 133 -3.50 6.17 8.89
C VAL A 133 -4.63 6.99 8.29
N TYR A 134 -4.31 8.19 7.84
CA TYR A 134 -5.19 8.97 6.97
C TYR A 134 -4.39 9.72 5.92
N ILE A 135 -4.88 9.75 4.67
CA ILE A 135 -4.24 10.47 3.57
C ILE A 135 -5.21 11.54 3.06
N GLY A 136 -4.80 12.81 3.13
CA GLY A 136 -5.64 13.94 2.75
C GLY A 136 -4.88 15.27 2.71
N ASP A 137 -5.47 16.30 3.29
CA ASP A 137 -4.85 17.63 3.41
C ASP A 137 -4.22 17.84 4.81
N ARG A 138 -3.66 19.03 5.08
CA ARG A 138 -3.10 19.38 6.40
C ARG A 138 -4.12 20.08 7.31
N SER A 139 -5.40 19.74 7.20
CA SER A 139 -6.45 20.39 8.00
C SER A 139 -6.72 19.66 9.33
N ARG A 140 -7.40 20.37 10.23
CA ARG A 140 -8.00 19.78 11.45
C ARG A 140 -8.93 18.60 11.12
N LYS A 141 -9.71 18.70 10.03
CA LYS A 141 -10.59 17.62 9.59
C LYS A 141 -9.80 16.35 9.26
N SER A 142 -8.63 16.48 8.65
CA SER A 142 -7.75 15.34 8.38
C SER A 142 -7.14 14.74 9.65
N ALA A 143 -6.78 15.56 10.64
CA ALA A 143 -6.37 15.06 11.96
C ALA A 143 -7.51 14.29 12.67
N GLN A 144 -8.76 14.77 12.58
CA GLN A 144 -9.93 14.06 13.08
C GLN A 144 -10.13 12.71 12.37
N ARG A 145 -9.93 12.66 11.05
CA ARG A 145 -10.01 11.39 10.29
C ARG A 145 -8.90 10.41 10.67
N LEU A 146 -7.70 10.89 10.99
CA LEU A 146 -6.65 10.05 11.57
C LEU A 146 -7.12 9.45 12.90
N TRP A 147 -7.67 10.28 13.79
CA TRP A 147 -8.19 9.81 15.08
C TRP A 147 -9.27 8.74 14.90
N GLU A 148 -10.23 8.97 13.99
CA GLU A 148 -11.31 8.02 13.67
C GLU A 148 -10.80 6.71 13.06
N SER A 149 -9.66 6.72 12.38
CA SER A 149 -9.04 5.50 11.81
C SER A 149 -8.50 4.55 12.87
N LEU A 150 -8.30 5.03 14.11
CA LEU A 150 -7.75 4.24 15.20
C LEU A 150 -8.78 3.23 15.75
N PRO A 151 -8.32 2.02 16.13
CA PRO A 151 -9.12 1.10 16.92
C PRO A 151 -9.62 1.74 18.21
N ALA A 152 -10.83 1.35 18.66
CA ALA A 152 -11.50 1.96 19.81
C ALA A 152 -10.64 1.94 21.08
N VAL A 153 -9.86 0.88 21.31
CA VAL A 153 -8.98 0.76 22.48
C VAL A 153 -7.96 1.90 22.56
N TYR A 154 -7.34 2.30 21.46
CA TYR A 154 -6.41 3.44 21.43
C TYR A 154 -7.14 4.75 21.71
N ARG A 155 -8.33 4.92 21.11
CA ARG A 155 -9.15 6.12 21.34
C ARG A 155 -9.62 6.25 22.79
N GLN A 156 -9.77 5.15 23.51
CA GLN A 156 -10.26 5.16 24.89
C GLN A 156 -9.16 5.41 25.93
N CYS A 157 -7.98 4.79 25.79
CA CYS A 157 -7.01 4.78 26.89
C CYS A 157 -5.56 5.14 26.52
N ALA A 158 -5.21 5.27 25.25
CA ALA A 158 -3.80 5.49 24.89
C ALA A 158 -3.33 6.92 25.22
N VAL A 159 -2.09 7.00 25.72
CA VAL A 159 -1.31 8.25 25.86
C VAL A 159 -0.70 8.58 24.51
N VAL A 160 -0.73 9.86 24.13
CA VAL A 160 -0.42 10.31 22.76
C VAL A 160 0.70 11.34 22.80
N TYR A 161 1.76 11.08 22.03
CA TYR A 161 2.85 12.02 21.80
C TYR A 161 2.81 12.53 20.36
N THR A 162 2.86 13.85 20.19
CA THR A 162 2.90 14.52 18.88
C THR A 162 3.90 15.66 18.91
N ASP A 163 4.16 16.25 17.75
CA ASP A 163 4.78 17.58 17.69
C ASP A 163 3.79 18.68 18.16
N PHE A 164 4.19 19.94 18.03
CA PHE A 164 3.38 21.09 18.43
C PHE A 164 2.35 21.53 17.38
N TRP A 165 1.97 20.68 16.42
CA TRP A 165 0.98 21.06 15.43
C TRP A 165 -0.42 21.23 16.05
N GLU A 166 -1.01 22.41 15.85
CA GLU A 166 -2.26 22.85 16.51
C GLU A 166 -3.47 21.94 16.23
N ALA A 167 -3.48 21.25 15.09
CA ALA A 167 -4.59 20.38 14.73
C ALA A 167 -4.76 19.23 15.74
N TYR A 168 -3.66 18.74 16.31
CA TYR A 168 -3.68 17.67 17.31
C TYR A 168 -4.36 18.12 18.60
N GLN A 169 -4.05 19.32 19.10
CA GLN A 169 -4.64 19.85 20.34
C GLN A 169 -6.16 19.94 20.28
N SER A 170 -6.71 20.21 19.10
CA SER A 170 -8.17 20.33 18.91
C SER A 170 -8.92 19.00 18.75
N VAL A 171 -8.20 17.90 18.53
CA VAL A 171 -8.78 16.57 18.22
C VAL A 171 -8.49 15.56 19.32
N LEU A 172 -7.29 15.64 19.90
CA LEU A 172 -6.82 14.67 20.87
C LEU A 172 -7.29 15.03 22.29
N PRO A 173 -7.58 14.03 23.14
CA PRO A 173 -8.02 14.29 24.50
C PRO A 173 -6.92 14.93 25.35
N GLU A 174 -7.19 16.13 25.87
CA GLU A 174 -6.24 17.01 26.58
C GLU A 174 -5.43 16.27 27.66
N LYS A 175 -6.08 15.49 28.52
CA LYS A 175 -5.41 14.75 29.61
C LYS A 175 -4.47 13.63 29.16
N ARG A 176 -4.55 13.21 27.89
CA ARG A 176 -3.75 12.11 27.33
C ARG A 176 -2.80 12.57 26.22
N HIS A 177 -2.93 13.80 25.76
CA HIS A 177 -2.11 14.36 24.70
C HIS A 177 -0.93 15.14 25.29
N HIS A 178 0.26 14.83 24.79
CA HIS A 178 1.48 15.54 25.13
C HIS A 178 2.18 15.99 23.84
N ALA A 179 2.10 17.29 23.55
CA ALA A 179 2.93 17.92 22.53
C ALA A 179 4.36 18.06 23.08
N VAL A 180 5.34 17.51 22.37
CA VAL A 180 6.72 17.37 22.86
C VAL A 180 7.73 17.79 21.81
N GLY A 181 8.86 18.34 22.26
CA GLY A 181 10.00 18.63 21.40
C GLY A 181 10.84 17.40 21.09
N LYS A 182 11.72 17.55 20.09
CA LYS A 182 12.57 16.46 19.56
C LYS A 182 13.54 15.93 20.61
N GLU A 183 14.00 16.78 21.51
CA GLU A 183 14.91 16.47 22.61
C GLU A 183 14.36 15.40 23.58
N THR A 184 13.05 15.21 23.63
CA THR A 184 12.41 14.21 24.49
C THR A 184 12.54 12.77 23.96
N GLY A 185 12.82 12.61 22.66
CA GLY A 185 12.83 11.31 21.98
C GLY A 185 11.45 10.62 21.88
N LYS A 186 10.38 11.25 22.35
CA LYS A 186 9.03 10.67 22.43
C LYS A 186 8.28 10.58 21.09
N THR A 187 8.84 11.12 20.01
CA THR A 187 8.38 10.98 18.60
C THR A 187 9.40 10.27 17.70
N SER A 188 10.51 9.80 18.26
CA SER A 188 11.65 9.27 17.47
C SER A 188 11.30 8.03 16.63
N TYR A 189 10.31 7.23 17.06
CA TYR A 189 9.95 5.99 16.37
C TYR A 189 9.09 6.26 15.14
N ILE A 190 8.13 7.17 15.24
CA ILE A 190 7.35 7.60 14.06
C ILE A 190 8.22 8.38 13.07
N GLU A 191 9.17 9.19 13.55
CA GLU A 191 10.15 9.86 12.69
C GLU A 191 11.03 8.85 11.93
N ARG A 192 11.50 7.80 12.63
CA ARG A 192 12.25 6.70 11.99
C ARG A 192 11.39 5.99 10.95
N PHE A 193 10.14 5.68 11.26
CA PHE A 193 9.22 5.09 10.29
C PHE A 193 9.05 5.98 9.06
N ASN A 194 8.81 7.28 9.23
CA ASN A 194 8.69 8.25 8.14
C ASN A 194 9.93 8.25 7.24
N ASN A 195 11.12 8.15 7.83
CA ASN A 195 12.36 7.99 7.08
C ASN A 195 12.42 6.68 6.28
N THR A 196 12.06 5.55 6.90
CA THR A 196 12.00 4.25 6.23
C THR A 196 11.03 4.28 5.04
N VAL A 197 9.81 4.79 5.22
CA VAL A 197 8.83 4.87 4.11
C VAL A 197 9.39 5.74 2.98
N ARG A 198 10.03 6.87 3.27
CA ARG A 198 10.65 7.72 2.23
C ARG A 198 11.77 7.02 1.47
N GLN A 199 12.55 6.17 2.14
CA GLN A 199 13.64 5.43 1.50
C GLN A 199 13.13 4.26 0.66
N ARG A 200 11.98 3.66 1.01
CA ARG A 200 11.46 2.43 0.40
C ARG A 200 10.33 2.67 -0.60
N VAL A 201 9.57 3.74 -0.43
CA VAL A 201 8.43 4.11 -1.26
C VAL A 201 8.85 5.27 -2.17
N GLY A 202 9.34 4.92 -3.36
CA GLY A 202 9.96 5.87 -4.29
C GLY A 202 9.11 7.08 -4.68
N ARG A 203 7.79 7.05 -4.49
CA ARG A 203 6.87 8.16 -4.75
C ARG A 203 6.78 9.21 -3.63
N LEU A 204 7.49 9.02 -2.51
CA LEU A 204 7.56 9.98 -1.39
C LEU A 204 8.85 10.81 -1.39
N VAL A 205 9.65 10.69 -2.44
CA VAL A 205 10.94 11.38 -2.56
C VAL A 205 10.81 12.70 -3.32
N ARG A 206 11.93 13.40 -3.54
CA ARG A 206 11.97 14.66 -4.30
C ARG A 206 11.46 14.47 -5.74
N LYS A 207 10.74 15.47 -6.25
CA LYS A 207 10.15 15.51 -7.61
C LYS A 207 11.12 15.11 -8.72
N ALA A 208 12.37 15.55 -8.63
CA ALA A 208 13.39 15.28 -9.65
C ALA A 208 13.73 13.80 -9.79
N LEU A 209 13.44 12.98 -8.76
CA LEU A 209 13.75 11.56 -8.75
C LEU A 209 12.52 10.72 -9.13
N SER A 210 11.39 10.90 -8.44
CA SER A 210 10.16 10.15 -8.72
C SER A 210 8.93 10.79 -8.06
N PHE A 211 7.77 10.67 -8.71
CA PHE A 211 6.49 11.10 -8.18
C PHE A 211 5.34 10.29 -8.80
N SER A 212 4.19 10.25 -8.12
CA SER A 212 2.99 9.59 -8.66
C SER A 212 2.23 10.51 -9.60
N LYS A 213 1.75 9.99 -10.74
CA LYS A 213 0.85 10.71 -11.65
C LYS A 213 -0.64 10.51 -11.34
N LYS A 214 -0.98 9.41 -10.64
CA LYS A 214 -2.35 9.03 -10.28
C LYS A 214 -2.49 8.91 -8.76
N LEU A 215 -3.58 9.42 -8.22
CA LEU A 215 -3.82 9.47 -6.77
C LEU A 215 -4.07 8.07 -6.21
N GLU A 216 -4.81 7.24 -6.92
CA GLU A 216 -5.19 5.88 -6.51
C GLU A 216 -3.93 5.02 -6.35
N ASN A 217 -3.02 5.11 -7.31
CA ASN A 217 -1.74 4.42 -7.24
C ASN A 217 -0.88 4.97 -6.10
N HIS A 218 -0.95 6.28 -5.82
CA HIS A 218 -0.19 6.91 -4.75
C HIS A 218 -0.61 6.35 -3.38
N ILE A 219 -1.90 6.41 -3.09
CA ILE A 219 -2.52 5.90 -1.88
C ILE A 219 -2.30 4.40 -1.75
N GLY A 220 -2.61 3.62 -2.80
CA GLY A 220 -2.53 2.17 -2.75
C GLY A 220 -1.13 1.62 -2.51
N ALA A 221 -0.08 2.33 -2.95
CA ALA A 221 1.30 1.93 -2.68
C ALA A 221 1.77 2.26 -1.27
N ILE A 222 1.30 3.38 -0.69
CA ILE A 222 1.57 3.72 0.72
C ILE A 222 0.93 2.65 1.60
N TRP A 223 -0.36 2.35 1.37
CA TRP A 223 -1.06 1.28 2.09
C TRP A 223 -0.39 -0.08 1.89
N TYR A 224 0.05 -0.40 0.67
CA TYR A 224 0.72 -1.67 0.40
C TYR A 224 2.02 -1.80 1.22
N PHE A 225 2.79 -0.72 1.35
CA PHE A 225 3.98 -0.70 2.20
C PHE A 225 3.64 -0.82 3.68
N ILE A 226 2.62 -0.10 4.16
CA ILE A 226 2.19 -0.14 5.57
C ILE A 226 1.76 -1.56 5.96
N HIS A 227 0.97 -2.23 5.13
CA HIS A 227 0.54 -3.62 5.35
C HIS A 227 1.73 -4.57 5.43
N HIS A 228 2.67 -4.43 4.51
CA HIS A 228 3.90 -5.22 4.53
C HIS A 228 4.71 -4.97 5.81
N TYR A 229 4.90 -3.70 6.18
CA TYR A 229 5.62 -3.31 7.39
C TYR A 229 4.99 -3.91 8.66
N ASN A 230 3.68 -3.74 8.83
CA ASN A 230 2.97 -4.32 9.97
C ASN A 230 3.04 -5.85 10.00
N ALA A 231 2.94 -6.51 8.82
CA ALA A 231 3.06 -7.96 8.73
C ALA A 231 4.46 -8.45 9.16
N LEU A 232 5.54 -7.73 8.81
CA LEU A 232 6.90 -8.08 9.22
C LEU A 232 7.13 -8.00 10.72
N LEU A 233 6.41 -7.12 11.44
CA LEU A 233 6.51 -7.02 12.91
C LEU A 233 5.87 -8.21 13.64
N ARG A 234 5.11 -9.04 12.91
CA ARG A 234 4.38 -10.20 13.46
C ARG A 234 5.09 -11.53 13.16
N LEU A 235 6.19 -11.50 12.40
CA LEU A 235 7.05 -12.65 12.13
C LEU A 235 8.05 -12.85 13.28
#